data_AF-A0A944E8M1-F1
#
_entry.id   AF-A0A944E8M1-F1
#
_cell.length_a   1.000
_cell.length_b   1.000
_cell.length_c   1.000
_cell.angle_alpha   90.00
_cell.angle_beta   90.00
_cell.angle_gamma   90.00
#
_symmetry.space_group_name_H-M   'P 1'
#
loop_
_entity.id
_entity.type
_entity.pdbx_description
1 polymer ?
#
loop_
_entity_poly.entity_id
_entity_poly.type
_entity_poly.pdbx_seq_one_letter_code
_entity_poly.pdbx_strand_id
1 'polypeptide(L)' 'MQATAYTYDPRTRCGSVLLDDGTPVPFDAAAFDAGGLRLLRPGQRVRIVLEDVPRDAPEPAGDAGGRRVTLVTLQTF' A
#
# COMPACT_ATOMS: atom_id res chain seq x y z
N MET A 1 4.41 6.99 6.55
CA MET A 1 3.08 7.55 6.92
C MET A 1 2.14 6.43 7.39
N GLN A 2 0.97 6.76 7.93
CA GLN A 2 -0.05 5.78 8.33
C GLN A 2 -1.14 5.65 7.26
N ALA A 3 -1.80 4.50 7.23
CA ALA A 3 -2.92 4.21 6.36
C ALA A 3 -3.79 3.08 6.93
N THR A 4 -4.93 2.82 6.33
CA THR A 4 -5.83 1.72 6.69
C THR A 4 -5.90 0.71 5.54
N ALA A 5 -5.69 -0.57 5.79
CA ALA A 5 -5.87 -1.62 4.79
C ALA A 5 -7.30 -1.60 4.23
N TYR A 6 -7.45 -1.52 2.91
CA TYR A 6 -8.75 -1.46 2.25
C TYR A 6 -9.10 -2.79 1.59
N THR A 7 -8.21 -3.27 0.74
CA THR A 7 -8.33 -4.57 0.07
C THR A 7 -7.07 -5.38 0.28
N TYR A 8 -7.21 -6.70 0.27
CA TYR A 8 -6.08 -7.62 0.32
C TYR A 8 -6.48 -8.96 -0.30
N ASP A 9 -5.71 -9.40 -1.29
CA ASP A 9 -5.80 -10.75 -1.83
C ASP A 9 -4.62 -11.59 -1.32
N PRO A 10 -4.85 -12.60 -0.47
CA PRO A 10 -3.79 -13.45 0.07
C PRO A 10 -3.10 -14.32 -1.00
N ARG A 11 -3.70 -14.50 -2.18
CA ARG A 11 -3.11 -15.32 -3.27
C ARG A 11 -2.02 -14.54 -4.02
N THR A 12 -2.26 -13.26 -4.26
CA THR A 12 -1.32 -12.37 -4.95
C THR A 12 -0.47 -11.53 -4.00
N ARG A 13 -0.88 -11.41 -2.73
CA ARG A 13 -0.33 -10.47 -1.73
C ARG A 13 -0.43 -9.01 -2.16
N CYS A 14 -1.32 -8.71 -3.09
CA CYS A 14 -1.61 -7.36 -3.54
C CYS A 14 -2.87 -6.82 -2.83
N GLY A 15 -3.04 -5.51 -2.90
CA GLY A 15 -4.22 -4.87 -2.34
C GLY A 15 -4.13 -3.36 -2.42
N SER A 16 -4.85 -2.70 -1.52
CA SER A 16 -4.82 -1.26 -1.39
C SER A 16 -5.00 -0.82 0.05
N VAL A 17 -4.53 0.38 0.34
CA VAL A 17 -4.74 1.08 1.60
C VAL A 17 -5.48 2.39 1.33
N LEU A 18 -6.26 2.86 2.30
CA LEU A 18 -6.80 4.21 2.31
C LEU A 18 -5.84 5.12 3.06
N LEU A 19 -5.48 6.23 2.43
CA LEU A 19 -4.88 7.37 3.14
C LEU A 19 -5.93 8.01 4.06
N ASP A 20 -5.49 8.90 4.95
CA ASP A 20 -6.38 9.55 5.92
C ASP A 20 -7.41 10.48 5.27
N ASP A 21 -7.18 10.92 4.02
CA ASP A 21 -8.16 11.66 3.20
C ASP A 21 -9.13 10.74 2.43
N GLY A 22 -9.01 9.42 2.58
CA GLY A 22 -9.83 8.42 1.91
C GLY A 22 -9.32 7.99 0.53
N THR A 23 -8.19 8.53 0.06
CA THR A 23 -7.61 8.14 -1.25
C THR A 23 -7.14 6.68 -1.22
N PRO A 24 -7.63 5.81 -2.12
CA PRO A 24 -7.13 4.45 -2.24
C PRO A 24 -5.79 4.43 -2.97
N VAL A 25 -4.77 3.82 -2.35
CA VAL A 25 -3.45 3.63 -2.94
C VAL A 25 -3.14 2.14 -2.99
N PRO A 26 -2.92 1.55 -4.18
CA PRO A 26 -2.58 0.15 -4.27
C PRO A 26 -1.14 -0.12 -3.84
N PHE A 27 -0.91 -1.35 -3.40
CA PHE A 27 0.40 -1.91 -3.16
C PHE A 27 0.50 -3.27 -3.86
N ASP A 28 1.70 -3.60 -4.30
CA ASP A 28 2.02 -4.89 -4.90
C ASP A 28 2.62 -5.86 -3.87
N ALA A 29 2.88 -7.09 -4.32
CA ALA A 29 3.50 -8.12 -3.50
C ALA A 29 4.88 -7.69 -2.97
N ALA A 30 5.67 -6.95 -3.74
CA ALA A 30 7.00 -6.54 -3.35
C ALA A 30 6.94 -5.55 -2.16
N ALA A 31 6.04 -4.59 -2.20
CA ALA A 31 5.80 -3.66 -1.11
C ALA A 31 5.26 -4.35 0.15
N PHE A 32 4.40 -5.36 -0.02
CA PHE A 32 3.88 -6.17 1.08
C PHE A 32 4.98 -7.03 1.73
N ASP A 33 5.76 -7.74 0.91
CA ASP A 33 6.82 -8.64 1.35
C ASP A 33 7.97 -7.89 2.03
N ALA A 34 8.26 -6.66 1.59
CA ALA A 34 9.25 -5.79 2.24
C ALA A 34 8.93 -5.50 3.72
N GLY A 35 7.65 -5.57 4.12
CA GLY A 35 7.22 -5.31 5.50
C GLY A 35 7.15 -6.53 6.40
N GLY A 36 7.42 -7.74 5.88
CA GLY A 36 7.47 -8.98 6.66
C GLY A 36 6.13 -9.48 7.21
N LEU A 37 5.01 -8.96 6.70
CA LEU A 37 3.68 -9.41 7.10
C LEU A 37 3.32 -10.75 6.46
N ARG A 38 2.57 -11.60 7.16
CA ARG A 38 2.06 -12.87 6.61
C ARG A 38 0.71 -12.70 5.93
N LEU A 39 -0.18 -11.91 6.55
CA LEU A 39 -1.54 -11.63 6.10
C LEU A 39 -1.90 -10.19 6.50
N LEU A 40 -2.87 -9.62 5.80
CA LEU A 40 -3.48 -8.34 6.12
C LEU A 40 -4.99 -8.48 6.24
N ARG A 41 -5.59 -7.80 7.21
CA ARG A 41 -7.05 -7.71 7.31
C ARG A 41 -7.51 -6.35 6.79
N PRO A 42 -8.54 -6.28 5.93
CA PRO A 42 -9.24 -5.02 5.68
C PRO A 42 -9.64 -4.34 7.00
N GLY A 43 -9.47 -3.03 7.09
CA GLY A 43 -9.66 -2.22 8.30
C GLY A 43 -8.44 -2.17 9.24
N GLN A 44 -7.39 -2.96 9.01
CA GLN A 44 -6.19 -2.93 9.85
C GLN A 44 -5.39 -1.64 9.64
N ARG A 45 -4.95 -1.02 10.73
CA ARG A 45 -4.06 0.15 10.68
C ARG A 45 -2.62 -0.29 10.39
N VAL A 46 -1.97 0.38 9.44
CA VAL A 46 -0.64 0.03 8.95
C VAL A 46 0.24 1.27 8.81
N ARG A 47 1.55 1.05 8.81
CA ARG A 47 2.53 2.04 8.36
C ARG A 47 2.91 1.72 6.92
N ILE A 48 2.93 2.74 6.08
CA ILE A 48 3.39 2.64 4.70
C ILE A 48 4.54 3.61 4.40
N VAL A 49 5.33 3.28 3.40
CA VAL A 49 6.27 4.20 2.73
C VAL A 49 5.76 4.44 1.31
N LEU A 50 5.69 5.71 0.92
CA LEU A 50 5.39 6.12 -0.44
C LEU A 50 6.65 6.65 -1.10
N GLU A 51 6.82 6.34 -2.38
CA GLU A 51 7.82 6.92 -3.25
C GLU A 51 7.13 7.59 -4.43
N ASP A 52 7.67 8.74 -4.85
CA ASP A 52 7.23 9.36 -6.10
C ASP A 52 7.73 8.51 -7.28
N VAL A 53 6.85 8.31 -8.25
CA VAL A 53 7.12 7.63 -9.50
C VAL A 53 7.43 8.69 -10.56
N PRO A 54 8.45 8.50 -11.42
CA PRO A 54 8.68 9.39 -12.55
C PRO A 54 7.41 9.52 -13.40
N ARG A 55 7.08 10.74 -13.84
CA ARG A 55 5.86 11.00 -14.65
C ARG A 55 5.80 10.21 -15.95
N ASP A 56 6.94 9.78 -16.46
CA ASP A 56 7.04 9.02 -17.72
C ASP A 56 7.03 7.50 -17.51
N ALA A 57 6.92 7.04 -16.25
CA ALA A 57 6.76 5.63 -15.95
C ALA A 57 5.37 5.15 -16.41
N PRO A 58 5.19 3.84 -16.70
CA PRO A 58 3.86 3.29 -16.93
C PRO A 58 2.95 3.68 -15.77
N GLU A 59 1.77 4.22 -16.10
CA GLU A 59 0.77 4.66 -15.12
C GLU A 59 0.64 3.60 -14.01
N PRO A 60 0.96 3.93 -12.75
CA PRO A 60 0.71 3.01 -11.67
C PRO A 60 -0.79 2.71 -11.65
N ALA A 61 -1.16 1.47 -11.31
CA ALA A 61 -2.56 1.17 -11.08
C ALA A 61 -3.09 2.17 -10.02
N GLY A 62 -4.15 2.91 -10.31
CA GLY A 62 -4.84 3.76 -9.35
C GLY A 62 -4.47 5.26 -9.35
N ASP A 63 -5.36 6.05 -8.76
CA ASP A 63 -5.35 7.52 -8.76
C ASP A 63 -4.39 8.13 -7.71
N ALA A 64 -3.28 7.44 -7.42
CA ALA A 64 -2.37 7.79 -6.33
C ALA A 64 -1.44 8.98 -6.64
N GLY A 65 -1.82 9.84 -7.61
CA GLY A 65 -1.10 11.08 -7.93
C GLY A 65 0.38 10.90 -8.30
N GLY A 66 0.74 9.77 -8.92
CA GLY A 66 2.12 9.44 -9.27
C GLY A 66 2.98 8.95 -8.10
N ARG A 67 2.36 8.41 -7.03
CA ARG A 67 3.07 7.78 -5.91
C ARG A 67 2.79 6.28 -5.85
N ARG A 68 3.79 5.51 -5.42
CA ARG A 68 3.65 4.06 -5.19
C ARG A 68 3.98 3.70 -3.75
N VAL A 69 3.31 2.68 -3.22
CA VAL A 69 3.67 2.08 -1.93
C VAL A 69 4.88 1.16 -2.12
N THR A 70 5.91 1.30 -1.29
CA THR A 70 7.10 0.42 -1.31
C THR A 70 7.30 -0.38 -0.04
N LEU A 71 6.50 -0.12 0.99
CA LEU A 71 6.51 -0.86 2.25
C LEU A 71 5.12 -0.86 2.87
N VAL A 72 4.66 -2.01 3.35
CA VAL A 72 3.47 -2.14 4.21
C VAL A 72 3.83 -2.92 5.47
N THR A 73 3.79 -2.29 6.64
CA THR A 73 4.15 -2.95 7.91
C THR A 73 3.13 -2.69 9.02
N LEU A 74 3.21 -3.45 10.11
CA LEU A 74 2.41 -3.20 11.29
C LEU A 74 2.70 -1.80 11.82
N GLN A 75 1.65 -1.14 12.29
CA GLN A 75 1.85 0.04 13.09
C GLN A 75 2.41 -0.38 14.46
N THR A 76 3.68 -0.09 14.69
CA THR A 76 4.31 -0.20 16.01
C THR A 76 4.38 1.19 16.65
N PHE A 77 4.42 1.23 17.98
CA PHE A 77 4.51 2.46 18.77
C PHE A 77 5.93 3.03 18.79
#